data_AF-A0A0C1JMZ0-F1
#
_entry.id   AF-A0A0C1JMZ0-F1
#
_cell.length_a   1.000
_cell.length_b   1.000
_cell.length_c   1.000
_cell.angle_alpha   90.00
_cell.angle_beta   90.00
_cell.angle_gamma   90.00
#
_symmetry.space_group_name_H-M   'P 1'
#
loop_
_entity.id
_entity.type
_entity.pdbx_description
1 polymer ?
#
loop_
_entity_poly.entity_id
_entity_poly.type
_entity_poly.pdbx_seq_one_letter_code
_entity_poly.pdbx_strand_id
1 'polypeptide(L)'
;MSALPKKKLCWNCEGRVAFSDENCPYCGVYLSSSSLLTQHDKSLTHIAPFPSYRQDSSATYDINKVDEESSEEEEDSEAATSSANYPTSFLLPFVLLLTGSVFLIFGIILFSFSQEGILTLQWNANYWFLYLGTAGLLIFLSWRAMRSLD
;
A
#
# COMPACT_ATOMS: atom_id res chain seq x y z
N MET A 1 -38.31 -6.63 -4.01
CA MET A 1 -37.28 -7.45 -3.33
C MET A 1 -35.96 -7.19 -4.02
N SER A 2 -35.05 -6.44 -3.41
CA SER A 2 -33.74 -6.13 -4.00
C SER A 2 -32.77 -7.24 -3.63
N ALA A 3 -32.40 -8.09 -4.59
CA ALA A 3 -31.40 -9.13 -4.36
C ALA A 3 -30.03 -8.45 -4.10
N LEU A 4 -29.37 -8.83 -3.01
CA LEU A 4 -28.04 -8.32 -2.70
C LEU A 4 -27.03 -8.82 -3.75
N PRO A 5 -26.25 -7.92 -4.38
CA PRO A 5 -25.30 -8.31 -5.41
C PRO A 5 -24.17 -9.14 -4.79
N LYS A 6 -23.95 -10.34 -5.33
CA LYS A 6 -22.84 -11.23 -4.95
C LYS A 6 -21.52 -10.59 -5.37
N LYS A 7 -20.50 -10.67 -4.49
CA LYS A 7 -19.15 -10.12 -4.70
C LYS A 7 -18.12 -11.25 -4.60
N LYS A 8 -17.04 -11.16 -5.36
CA LYS A 8 -15.86 -12.06 -5.29
C LYS A 8 -14.59 -11.25 -4.96
N LEU A 9 -13.56 -11.92 -4.48
CA LEU A 9 -12.26 -11.31 -4.17
C LEU A 9 -11.28 -11.56 -5.32
N CYS A 10 -10.53 -10.52 -5.69
CA CYS A 10 -9.44 -10.63 -6.65
C CYS A 10 -8.23 -11.32 -6.01
N TRP A 11 -7.67 -12.35 -6.66
CA TRP A 11 -6.51 -13.08 -6.15
C TRP A 11 -5.20 -12.29 -6.18
N ASN A 12 -5.09 -11.24 -7.02
CA ASN A 12 -3.86 -10.46 -7.17
C ASN A 12 -3.77 -9.25 -6.23
N CYS A 13 -4.85 -8.46 -6.12
CA CYS A 13 -4.85 -7.21 -5.34
C CYS A 13 -5.86 -7.21 -4.19
N GLU A 14 -6.48 -8.35 -3.89
CA GLU A 14 -7.46 -8.53 -2.82
C GLU A 14 -8.69 -7.57 -2.90
N GLY A 15 -8.91 -6.97 -4.07
CA GLY A 15 -10.03 -6.09 -4.32
C GLY A 15 -11.36 -6.84 -4.34
N ARG A 16 -12.40 -6.27 -3.73
CA ARG A 16 -13.78 -6.79 -3.83
C ARG A 16 -14.40 -6.35 -5.14
N VAL A 17 -14.71 -7.31 -6.01
CA VAL A 17 -15.25 -7.08 -7.35
C VAL A 17 -16.63 -7.72 -7.49
N ALA A 18 -17.45 -7.27 -8.45
CA ALA A 18 -18.74 -7.91 -8.67
C ALA A 18 -18.52 -9.33 -9.20
N PHE A 19 -19.44 -10.26 -8.87
CA PHE A 19 -19.30 -11.64 -9.33
C PHE A 19 -19.30 -11.77 -10.86
N SER A 20 -20.01 -10.86 -11.54
CA SER A 20 -20.11 -10.76 -13.00
C SER A 20 -18.86 -10.21 -13.70
N ASP A 21 -17.93 -9.61 -12.97
CA ASP A 21 -16.77 -8.94 -13.59
C ASP A 21 -15.71 -9.97 -13.97
N GLU A 22 -15.38 -10.06 -15.26
CA GLU A 22 -14.32 -10.96 -15.76
C GLU A 22 -12.92 -10.39 -15.55
N ASN A 23 -12.78 -9.07 -15.41
CA ASN A 23 -11.53 -8.40 -15.13
C ASN A 23 -11.64 -7.56 -13.86
N CYS A 24 -10.58 -7.57 -13.04
CA CYS A 24 -10.49 -6.75 -11.86
C CYS A 24 -10.36 -5.27 -12.26
N PRO A 25 -11.27 -4.36 -11.84
CA PRO A 25 -11.17 -2.94 -12.12
C PRO A 25 -10.00 -2.25 -11.39
N TYR A 26 -9.41 -2.90 -10.38
CA TYR A 26 -8.33 -2.32 -9.59
C TYR A 26 -6.95 -2.65 -10.15
N CYS A 27 -6.71 -3.90 -10.57
CA CYS A 27 -5.38 -4.36 -11.02
C CYS A 27 -5.38 -4.98 -12.43
N GLY A 28 -6.50 -4.96 -13.14
CA GLY A 28 -6.63 -5.43 -14.53
C GLY A 28 -6.59 -6.94 -14.74
N VAL A 29 -6.43 -7.73 -13.68
CA VAL A 29 -6.26 -9.19 -13.77
C VAL A 29 -7.57 -9.90 -14.13
N TYR A 30 -7.49 -10.98 -14.90
CA TYR A 30 -8.65 -11.79 -15.29
C TYR A 30 -9.10 -12.70 -14.12
N LEU A 31 -10.42 -12.75 -13.87
CA LEU A 31 -11.08 -13.34 -12.70
C LEU A 31 -12.22 -14.30 -13.06
N SER A 32 -12.19 -14.90 -14.26
CA SER A 32 -13.29 -15.75 -14.73
C SER A 32 -13.49 -17.02 -13.91
N SER A 33 -14.74 -17.28 -13.58
CA SER A 33 -15.19 -18.45 -12.81
C SER A 33 -15.19 -19.76 -13.61
N SER A 34 -14.96 -19.72 -14.92
CA SER A 34 -14.91 -20.90 -15.78
C SER A 34 -13.75 -21.85 -15.46
N SER A 35 -12.78 -21.42 -14.64
CA SER A 35 -11.67 -22.27 -14.18
C SER A 35 -12.04 -23.20 -13.01
N LEU A 36 -13.18 -22.99 -12.34
CA LEU A 36 -13.51 -23.70 -11.08
C LEU A 36 -14.69 -24.68 -11.17
N LEU A 37 -15.37 -24.82 -12.31
CA LEU A 37 -16.57 -25.67 -12.42
C LEU A 37 -16.50 -26.80 -13.46
N THR A 38 -15.36 -26.97 -14.14
CA THR A 38 -15.18 -28.08 -15.10
C THR A 38 -13.96 -28.90 -14.73
N GLN A 39 -14.07 -29.66 -13.65
CA GLN A 39 -13.26 -30.87 -13.50
C GLN A 39 -13.77 -31.92 -14.49
N HIS A 40 -13.33 -31.81 -15.75
CA HIS A 40 -13.04 -32.93 -16.64
C HIS A 40 -12.55 -32.39 -17.99
N ASP A 41 -11.39 -31.72 -18.03
CA ASP A 41 -10.54 -31.93 -19.19
C ASP A 41 -9.08 -31.60 -18.96
N LYS A 42 -8.25 -32.48 -19.52
CA LYS A 42 -6.83 -32.61 -19.28
C LYS A 42 -6.09 -31.77 -20.34
N SER A 43 -5.92 -30.46 -20.12
CA SER A 43 -5.01 -29.67 -20.97
C SER A 43 -4.64 -28.31 -20.36
N LEU A 44 -3.36 -28.22 -19.98
CA LEU A 44 -2.46 -27.05 -19.90
C LEU A 44 -2.95 -25.66 -19.45
N THR A 45 -2.23 -25.20 -18.41
CA THR A 45 -1.77 -23.82 -18.13
C THR A 45 -2.81 -22.77 -17.78
N HIS A 46 -3.09 -22.64 -16.48
CA HIS A 46 -2.93 -21.45 -15.63
C HIS A 46 -3.75 -21.68 -14.35
N ILE A 47 -3.23 -22.54 -13.48
CA ILE A 47 -3.84 -22.81 -12.18
C ILE A 47 -3.53 -21.60 -11.28
N ALA A 48 -4.52 -20.76 -11.03
CA ALA A 48 -4.45 -19.80 -9.93
C ALA A 48 -4.23 -20.59 -8.62
N PRO A 49 -3.33 -20.15 -7.72
CA PRO A 49 -3.11 -20.84 -6.45
C PRO A 49 -4.43 -20.92 -5.69
N PHE A 50 -4.84 -22.14 -5.33
CA PHE A 50 -5.97 -22.32 -4.42
C PHE A 50 -5.57 -21.76 -3.05
N PRO A 51 -6.41 -20.94 -2.39
CA PRO A 51 -6.11 -20.43 -1.06
C PRO A 51 -6.04 -21.60 -0.06
N SER A 52 -5.01 -21.62 0.79
CA SER A 52 -4.85 -22.64 1.84
C SER A 52 -5.93 -22.60 2.93
N TYR A 53 -6.84 -21.63 2.91
CA TYR A 53 -7.90 -21.51 3.89
C TYR A 53 -9.26 -21.83 3.27
N ARG A 54 -9.75 -23.02 3.57
CA ARG A 54 -11.13 -23.45 3.33
C ARG A 54 -11.95 -22.97 4.52
N GLN A 55 -12.78 -21.95 4.34
CA GLN A 55 -13.83 -21.66 5.32
C GLN A 55 -14.90 -22.74 5.18
N ASP A 56 -14.89 -23.71 6.09
CA ASP A 56 -16.04 -24.58 6.27
C ASP A 56 -17.22 -23.70 6.70
N SER A 57 -18.15 -23.50 5.78
CA SER A 57 -19.43 -22.83 6.04
C SER A 57 -20.31 -23.73 6.91
N SER A 58 -19.91 -23.96 8.16
CA SER A 58 -20.72 -24.55 9.23
C SER A 58 -20.06 -24.31 10.59
N ALA A 59 -20.02 -23.05 11.02
CA ALA A 59 -19.74 -22.72 12.41
C ALA A 59 -20.72 -21.65 12.88
N THR A 60 -21.82 -22.11 13.47
CA THR A 60 -22.67 -21.33 14.36
C THR A 60 -21.80 -20.86 15.52
N TYR A 61 -21.56 -19.54 15.61
CA TYR A 61 -20.88 -18.93 16.74
C TYR A 61 -21.89 -18.80 17.90
N ASP A 62 -21.64 -19.57 18.96
CA ASP A 62 -22.34 -19.41 20.23
C ASP A 62 -21.65 -18.29 21.03
N ILE A 63 -22.37 -17.18 21.21
CA ILE A 63 -21.94 -16.03 21.99
C ILE A 63 -22.21 -16.41 23.45
N ASN A 64 -21.20 -16.87 24.19
CA ASN A 64 -21.09 -16.74 25.65
C ASN A 64 -19.78 -17.38 26.16
N LYS A 65 -18.71 -16.60 26.25
CA LYS A 65 -17.77 -16.70 27.37
C LYS A 65 -17.06 -15.36 27.56
N VAL A 66 -17.43 -14.73 28.66
CA VAL A 66 -17.01 -13.42 29.14
C VAL A 66 -16.00 -13.66 30.28
N ASP A 67 -14.88 -12.95 30.15
CA ASP A 67 -13.98 -12.38 31.16
C ASP A 67 -13.07 -13.24 32.05
N GLU A 68 -12.08 -12.51 32.60
CA GLU A 68 -10.99 -12.81 33.55
C GLU A 68 -9.68 -13.31 32.90
N GLU A 69 -8.50 -12.72 33.10
CA GLU A 69 -7.91 -11.65 33.94
C GLU A 69 -6.43 -11.61 33.42
N SER A 70 -5.64 -10.55 33.34
CA SER A 70 -5.11 -9.73 34.43
C SER A 70 -4.19 -8.68 33.81
N SER A 71 -4.40 -7.46 34.26
CA SER A 71 -3.56 -6.26 34.22
C SER A 71 -2.20 -6.43 34.89
N GLU A 72 -1.16 -5.81 34.32
CA GLU A 72 -0.05 -5.17 35.05
C GLU A 72 0.35 -3.87 34.32
N GLU A 73 0.48 -2.80 35.11
CA GLU A 73 0.65 -1.37 34.80
C GLU A 73 2.13 -0.99 34.56
N GLU A 74 2.44 -0.11 33.58
CA GLU A 74 3.03 1.27 33.66
C GLU A 74 4.48 1.39 34.22
N GLU A 75 5.44 2.23 33.78
CA GLU A 75 5.54 3.59 33.19
C GLU A 75 6.86 3.65 32.35
N ASP A 76 7.05 4.49 31.31
CA ASP A 76 7.51 5.89 31.47
C ASP A 76 7.46 6.68 30.14
N SER A 77 7.09 7.96 30.29
CA SER A 77 7.41 9.16 29.51
C SER A 77 6.65 9.51 28.23
N GLU A 78 5.71 10.44 28.46
CA GLU A 78 5.01 11.29 27.53
C GLU A 78 5.95 12.18 26.67
N ALA A 79 5.69 12.18 25.35
CA ALA A 79 5.69 13.41 24.58
C ALA A 79 4.62 13.28 23.48
N ALA A 80 3.49 13.94 23.72
CA ALA A 80 2.28 13.91 22.93
C ALA A 80 2.47 14.36 21.47
N THR A 81 1.73 13.75 20.54
CA THR A 81 0.66 14.44 19.79
C THR A 81 -0.25 13.40 19.10
N SER A 82 -1.45 13.30 19.66
CA SER A 82 -2.75 13.11 19.00
C SER A 82 -3.05 11.85 18.18
N SER A 83 -3.84 11.01 18.82
CA SER A 83 -4.92 10.18 18.28
C SER A 83 -5.44 10.55 16.87
N ALA A 84 -5.23 9.66 15.92
CA ALA A 84 -6.26 9.30 14.95
C ALA A 84 -6.23 7.78 14.74
N ASN A 85 -7.39 7.15 14.85
CA ASN A 85 -7.58 5.74 14.52
C ASN A 85 -7.44 5.57 13.00
N TYR A 86 -6.24 5.21 12.56
CA TYR A 86 -5.91 4.71 11.23
C TYR A 86 -5.14 3.39 11.41
N PRO A 87 -5.12 2.46 10.43
CA PRO A 87 -4.28 1.26 10.53
C PRO A 87 -2.80 1.68 10.54
N THR A 88 -2.29 1.99 11.72
CA THR A 88 -0.97 2.54 12.03
C THR A 88 0.17 1.62 11.61
N SER A 89 -0.12 0.35 11.35
CA SER A 89 0.85 -0.67 11.00
C SER A 89 1.54 -0.46 9.64
N PHE A 90 0.91 0.22 8.68
CA PHE A 90 1.54 0.50 7.37
C PHE A 90 2.24 1.86 7.30
N LEU A 91 1.83 2.81 8.13
CA LEU A 91 2.41 4.16 8.10
C LEU A 91 3.73 4.22 8.85
N LEU A 92 3.85 3.50 9.97
CA LEU A 92 5.11 3.43 10.71
C LEU A 92 6.29 2.91 9.84
N PRO A 93 6.18 1.76 9.13
CA PRO A 93 7.27 1.30 8.28
C PRO A 93 7.51 2.24 7.09
N PHE A 94 6.47 2.84 6.51
CA PHE A 94 6.63 3.78 5.40
C PHE A 94 7.37 5.05 5.82
N VAL A 95 7.04 5.61 6.98
CA VAL A 95 7.70 6.79 7.53
C VAL A 95 9.14 6.47 7.94
N LEU A 96 9.37 5.34 8.62
CA LEU A 96 10.73 4.91 8.95
C LEU A 96 11.57 4.70 7.68
N LEU A 97 10.98 4.12 6.63
CA LEU A 97 11.67 3.84 5.39
C LEU A 97 12.01 5.12 4.62
N LEU A 98 11.08 6.07 4.51
CA LEU A 98 11.36 7.37 3.88
C LEU A 98 12.39 8.17 4.67
N THR A 99 12.22 8.23 6.00
CA THR A 99 13.13 8.96 6.89
C THR A 99 14.52 8.34 6.83
N GLY A 100 14.61 7.03 6.97
CA GLY A 100 15.85 6.27 6.83
C GLY A 100 16.48 6.46 5.45
N SER A 101 15.70 6.49 4.37
CA SER A 101 16.20 6.74 3.02
C SER A 101 16.89 8.10 2.91
N VAL A 102 16.27 9.17 3.43
CA VAL A 102 16.86 10.51 3.42
C VAL A 102 18.16 10.55 4.24
N PHE A 103 18.15 10.01 5.45
CA PHE A 103 19.34 9.97 6.30
C PHE A 103 20.47 9.11 5.73
N LEU A 104 20.12 7.98 5.09
CA LEU A 104 21.08 7.11 4.43
C LEU A 104 21.73 7.86 3.26
N ILE A 105 20.92 8.47 2.39
CA ILE A 105 21.44 9.25 1.25
C ILE A 105 22.33 10.38 1.75
N PHE A 106 21.89 11.10 2.78
CA PHE A 106 22.67 12.18 3.37
C PHE A 106 23.97 11.69 4.02
N GLY A 107 23.92 10.57 4.74
CA GLY A 107 25.09 9.91 5.32
C GLY A 107 26.09 9.47 4.25
N ILE A 108 25.62 8.92 3.12
CA ILE A 108 26.47 8.61 1.98
C ILE A 108 27.10 9.89 1.41
N ILE A 109 26.34 10.98 1.26
CA ILE A 109 26.88 12.27 0.77
C ILE A 109 27.98 12.77 1.72
N LEU A 110 27.75 12.75 3.03
CA LEU A 110 28.76 13.11 4.01
C LEU A 110 29.99 12.20 3.91
N PHE A 111 29.80 10.87 3.89
CA PHE A 111 30.91 9.93 3.79
C PHE A 111 31.75 10.15 2.52
N SER A 112 31.11 10.40 1.39
CA SER A 112 31.78 10.52 0.10
C SER A 112 32.40 11.90 -0.15
N PHE A 113 31.81 12.98 0.35
CA PHE A 113 32.20 14.36 0.01
C PHE A 113 32.72 15.16 1.20
N SER A 114 32.81 14.56 2.39
CA SER A 114 33.46 15.18 3.54
C SER A 114 34.95 15.32 3.30
N GLN A 115 35.44 16.55 3.31
CA GLN A 115 36.88 16.86 3.41
C GLN A 115 37.15 17.29 4.86
N GLU A 116 38.08 16.61 5.52
CA GLU A 116 38.47 16.89 6.92
C GLU A 116 37.29 16.83 7.93
N GLY A 117 36.26 16.03 7.63
CA GLY A 117 35.06 15.90 8.45
C GLY A 117 33.94 16.90 8.12
N ILE A 118 34.12 17.74 7.09
CA ILE A 118 33.17 18.79 6.71
C ILE A 118 32.74 18.61 5.25
N LEU A 119 31.43 18.69 5.02
CA LEU A 119 30.84 18.70 3.68
C LEU A 119 30.68 20.14 3.19
N THR A 120 31.38 20.52 2.11
CA THR A 120 31.26 21.88 1.52
C THR A 120 30.46 21.82 0.22
N LEU A 121 29.21 22.28 0.27
CA LEU A 121 28.34 22.35 -0.89
C LEU A 121 28.42 23.74 -1.52
N GLN A 122 28.97 23.85 -2.72
CA GLN A 122 29.00 25.10 -3.49
C GLN A 122 28.20 24.94 -4.78
N TRP A 123 27.16 25.76 -4.94
CA TRP A 123 26.36 25.77 -6.17
C TRP A 123 26.61 27.05 -6.96
N ASN A 124 26.85 26.90 -8.26
CA ASN A 124 27.06 28.02 -9.16
C ASN A 124 25.70 28.60 -9.59
N ALA A 125 25.46 29.86 -9.22
CA ALA A 125 24.16 30.52 -9.40
C ALA A 125 23.91 31.10 -10.80
N ASN A 126 24.89 31.08 -11.70
CA ASN A 126 24.75 31.74 -13.00
C ASN A 126 23.60 31.19 -13.87
N TYR A 127 23.18 29.95 -13.64
CA TYR A 127 22.12 29.28 -14.41
C TYR A 127 20.85 29.00 -13.60
N TRP A 128 20.61 29.79 -12.55
CA TRP A 128 19.45 29.67 -11.66
C TRP A 128 18.10 29.62 -12.41
N PHE A 129 18.00 30.34 -13.52
CA PHE A 129 16.80 30.43 -14.33
C PHE A 129 16.42 29.11 -15.01
N LEU A 130 17.39 28.23 -15.31
CA LEU A 130 17.09 26.91 -15.86
C LEU A 130 16.40 26.01 -14.83
N TYR A 131 16.82 26.08 -13.55
CA TYR A 131 16.16 25.35 -12.46
C TYR A 131 14.72 25.81 -12.25
N LEU A 132 14.45 27.11 -12.40
CA LEU A 132 13.10 27.64 -12.35
C LEU A 132 12.29 27.31 -13.61
N GLY A 133 12.92 27.30 -14.77
CA GLY A 133 12.27 26.92 -16.02
C GLY A 133 11.79 25.46 -16.00
N THR A 134 12.66 24.54 -15.57
CA THR A 134 12.31 23.12 -15.48
C THR A 134 11.27 22.85 -14.39
N ALA A 135 11.40 23.48 -13.23
CA ALA A 135 10.40 23.40 -12.17
C ALA A 135 9.04 23.92 -12.66
N GLY A 136 9.02 25.07 -13.35
CA GLY A 136 7.82 25.65 -13.93
C GLY A 136 7.16 24.73 -14.96
N LEU A 137 7.95 24.09 -15.82
CA LEU A 137 7.44 23.16 -16.82
C LEU A 137 6.83 21.90 -16.17
N LEU A 138 7.51 21.32 -15.18
CA LEU A 138 7.01 20.15 -14.43
C LEU A 138 5.71 20.48 -13.69
N ILE A 139 5.64 21.64 -13.05
CA ILE A 139 4.44 22.13 -12.37
C ILE A 139 3.30 22.34 -13.37
N PHE A 140 3.60 22.91 -14.53
CA PHE A 140 2.62 23.15 -15.57
C PHE A 140 2.08 21.84 -16.17
N LEU A 141 2.95 20.88 -16.49
CA LEU A 141 2.54 19.56 -16.99
C LEU A 141 1.72 18.79 -15.95
N SER A 142 2.12 18.84 -14.68
CA SER A 142 1.38 18.21 -13.58
C SER A 142 -0.01 18.83 -13.42
N TRP A 143 -0.10 20.16 -13.51
CA TRP A 143 -1.38 20.89 -13.49
C TRP A 143 -2.27 20.54 -14.67
N ARG A 144 -1.70 20.43 -15.87
CA ARG A 144 -2.44 20.01 -17.06
C ARG A 144 -2.92 18.57 -16.94
N ALA A 145 -2.07 17.66 -16.47
CA ALA A 145 -2.44 16.26 -16.28
C ALA A 145 -3.64 16.16 -15.34
N MET A 146 -3.61 16.86 -14.19
CA MET A 146 -4.73 16.87 -13.24
C MET A 146 -6.04 17.37 -13.86
N ARG A 147 -6.00 18.41 -14.70
CA ARG A 147 -7.18 18.93 -15.41
C ARG A 147 -7.73 18.01 -16.49
N SER A 148 -6.98 17.00 -16.93
CA SER A 148 -7.44 16.03 -17.91
C SER A 148 -8.11 14.78 -17.29
N LEU A 149 -8.10 14.67 -15.96
CA LEU A 149 -8.85 13.65 -15.22
C LEU A 149 -10.27 14.11 -14.81
N ASP A 150 -10.60 15.38 -15.05
CA ASP A 150 -11.96 15.94 -15.02
C ASP A 150 -12.60 15.90 -16.42
#